data_AF-A0A1G9ZKT7-F1
#
_entry.id   AF-A0A1G9ZKT7-F1
#
_cell.length_a   1.000
_cell.length_b   1.000
_cell.length_c   1.000
_cell.angle_alpha   90.00
_cell.angle_beta   90.00
_cell.angle_gamma   90.00
#
_symmetry.space_group_name_H-M   'P 1'
#
loop_
_entity.id
_entity.type
_entity.pdbx_description
1 polymer ?
#
loop_
_entity_poly.entity_id
_entity_poly.type
_entity_poly.pdbx_seq_one_letter_code
_entity_poly.pdbx_strand_id
1 'polypeptide(L)'
;MQPHLTQFLLSRSLLTRLGTLVALALVFNVLSAGPAAAHGIGGDAATASVYGFVGIGIKHMLLGWDHLLFVAGIVLLAGNVRRAAKVISAFVAGHSLTLITATLAGWQVNPAVVDVVIVLSVAFVGFYGMFGRPQRWDIFTAIVFGFGLIHGFGLSTRFQSLGVADEGMVSRLIAFNIGIEIGQLTAIMGMLGLAAAISLMFKRDHEPALTKVAFVALFAVGAMAAPFVGLAEFRSAENDAATVALPDDAPCAVGERAKVLPGGGGHAQKAFYEPDEEAPLADFGHSLGDGYVVVLYGNELPDADLTALRDFVDAKDPAQVLVANGDVPDGQLVAVTLEQQMSCENVHVGALRQFSREWFNSLGADL
;
A
#
# COMPACT_ATOMS: atom_id res chain seq x y z
N MET A 1 -26.07 -36.82 -41.66
CA MET A 1 -24.89 -36.99 -40.76
C MET A 1 -24.15 -35.67 -40.46
N GLN A 2 -24.76 -34.48 -40.63
CA GLN A 2 -24.09 -33.16 -40.48
C GLN A 2 -24.49 -32.24 -39.30
N PRO A 3 -25.56 -32.45 -38.49
CA PRO A 3 -25.96 -31.45 -37.50
C PRO A 3 -25.04 -31.38 -36.25
N HIS A 4 -24.34 -32.46 -35.92
CA HIS A 4 -23.48 -32.50 -34.73
C HIS A 4 -22.16 -31.71 -34.88
N LEU A 5 -21.65 -31.55 -36.11
CA LEU A 5 -20.40 -30.84 -36.35
C LEU A 5 -20.57 -29.31 -36.20
N THR A 6 -21.71 -28.78 -36.66
CA THR A 6 -22.03 -27.35 -36.62
C THR A 6 -22.33 -26.86 -35.20
N GLN A 7 -23.06 -27.64 -34.39
CA GLN A 7 -23.29 -27.33 -32.98
C GLN A 7 -21.99 -27.30 -32.16
N PHE A 8 -21.06 -28.21 -32.45
CA PHE A 8 -19.76 -28.30 -31.78
C PHE A 8 -18.82 -27.12 -32.15
N LEU A 9 -18.83 -26.69 -33.40
CA LEU A 9 -18.04 -25.52 -33.84
C LEU A 9 -18.61 -24.19 -33.31
N LEU A 10 -19.94 -24.08 -33.21
CA LEU A 10 -20.61 -22.91 -32.63
C LEU A 10 -20.29 -22.77 -31.14
N SER A 11 -20.31 -23.86 -30.34
CA SER A 11 -19.98 -23.81 -28.91
C SER A 11 -18.52 -23.42 -28.64
N ARG A 12 -17.58 -23.89 -29.49
CA ARG A 12 -16.17 -23.49 -29.46
C ARG A 12 -15.98 -21.99 -29.67
N SER A 13 -16.67 -21.42 -30.66
CA SER A 13 -16.59 -19.98 -30.94
C SER A 13 -17.19 -19.15 -29.81
N LEU A 14 -18.28 -19.62 -29.19
CA LEU A 14 -18.97 -18.93 -28.09
C LEU A 14 -18.13 -18.89 -26.80
N LEU A 15 -17.55 -20.01 -26.38
CA LEU A 15 -16.70 -20.06 -25.18
C LEU A 15 -15.44 -19.22 -25.31
N THR A 16 -14.82 -19.22 -26.49
CA THR A 16 -13.62 -18.41 -26.74
C THR A 16 -13.96 -16.92 -26.80
N ARG A 17 -15.09 -16.56 -27.41
CA ARG A 17 -15.61 -15.18 -27.42
C ARG A 17 -15.98 -14.71 -26.02
N LEU A 18 -16.63 -15.55 -25.23
CA LEU A 18 -16.97 -15.25 -23.83
C LEU A 18 -15.71 -15.06 -22.97
N GLY A 19 -14.73 -15.96 -23.10
CA GLY A 19 -13.44 -15.82 -22.40
C GLY A 19 -12.69 -14.54 -22.79
N THR A 20 -12.77 -14.14 -24.06
CA THR A 20 -12.19 -12.89 -24.54
C THR A 20 -12.92 -11.67 -23.96
N LEU A 21 -14.25 -11.70 -23.90
CA LEU A 21 -15.05 -10.62 -23.29
C LEU A 21 -14.79 -10.48 -21.80
N VAL A 22 -14.66 -11.59 -21.07
CA VAL A 22 -14.30 -11.60 -19.64
C VAL A 22 -12.89 -11.02 -19.43
N ALA A 23 -11.93 -11.41 -20.27
CA ALA A 23 -10.57 -10.85 -20.23
C ALA A 23 -10.56 -9.33 -20.45
N LEU A 24 -11.32 -8.85 -21.45
CA LEU A 24 -11.44 -7.40 -21.72
C LEU A 24 -12.12 -6.66 -20.58
N ALA A 25 -13.16 -7.24 -19.97
CA ALA A 25 -13.83 -6.67 -18.82
C ALA A 25 -12.92 -6.60 -17.59
N LEU A 26 -12.08 -7.62 -17.37
CA LEU A 26 -11.06 -7.62 -16.30
C LEU A 26 -10.00 -6.53 -16.54
N VAL A 27 -9.48 -6.43 -17.76
CA VAL A 27 -8.54 -5.35 -18.14
C VAL A 27 -9.16 -3.97 -17.86
N PHE A 28 -10.41 -3.75 -18.30
CA PHE A 28 -11.10 -2.49 -18.09
C PHE A 28 -11.30 -2.17 -16.60
N ASN A 29 -11.75 -3.15 -15.79
CA ASN A 29 -11.95 -2.95 -14.36
C ASN A 29 -10.63 -2.65 -13.62
N VAL A 30 -9.54 -3.35 -13.96
CA VAL A 30 -8.22 -3.11 -13.37
C VAL A 30 -7.70 -1.72 -13.73
N LEU A 31 -7.87 -1.28 -14.97
CA LEU A 31 -7.47 0.06 -15.39
C LEU A 31 -8.32 1.17 -14.72
N SER A 32 -9.55 0.85 -14.30
CA SER A 32 -10.41 1.78 -13.56
C SER A 32 -10.21 1.76 -12.04
N ALA A 33 -9.61 0.70 -11.48
CA ALA A 33 -9.29 0.61 -10.06
C ALA A 33 -7.94 1.30 -9.79
N GLY A 34 -7.93 2.36 -8.98
CA GLY A 34 -6.70 3.11 -8.69
C GLY A 34 -5.63 2.25 -7.99
N PRO A 35 -4.32 2.52 -8.18
CA PRO A 35 -3.21 1.77 -7.57
C PRO A 35 -3.29 1.70 -6.04
N ALA A 36 -3.79 2.77 -5.40
CA ALA A 36 -3.95 2.88 -3.96
C ALA A 36 -4.82 1.77 -3.34
N ALA A 37 -5.79 1.23 -4.09
CA ALA A 37 -6.70 0.20 -3.59
C ALA A 37 -6.03 -1.17 -3.41
N ALA A 38 -4.90 -1.43 -4.07
CA ALA A 38 -4.24 -2.74 -4.04
C ALA A 38 -3.18 -2.88 -2.94
N HIS A 39 -2.54 -1.78 -2.52
CA HIS A 39 -1.35 -1.84 -1.64
C HIS A 39 -1.39 -0.95 -0.39
N GLY A 40 -2.49 -0.22 -0.14
CA GLY A 40 -2.63 0.60 1.07
C GLY A 40 -2.75 -0.25 2.35
N ILE A 41 -2.02 0.11 3.40
CA ILE A 41 -2.11 -0.50 4.75
C ILE A 41 -2.51 0.52 5.84
N GLY A 42 -2.73 1.79 5.50
CA GLY A 42 -2.80 2.92 6.45
C GLY A 42 -4.03 3.00 7.37
N GLY A 43 -5.23 2.66 6.88
CA GLY A 43 -6.47 2.95 7.62
C GLY A 43 -6.76 2.06 8.83
N ASP A 44 -6.52 0.75 8.72
CA ASP A 44 -6.80 -0.22 9.79
C ASP A 44 -5.59 -0.46 10.71
N ALA A 45 -4.38 -0.08 10.28
CA ALA A 45 -3.13 -0.48 10.96
C ALA A 45 -2.78 0.36 12.18
N ALA A 46 -3.20 1.63 12.23
CA ALA A 46 -2.83 2.56 13.30
C ALA A 46 -3.33 2.10 14.69
N THR A 47 -4.50 1.46 14.75
CA THR A 47 -5.14 1.01 16.00
C THR A 47 -5.14 -0.52 16.17
N ALA A 48 -4.56 -1.25 15.22
CA ALA A 48 -4.57 -2.71 15.24
C ALA A 48 -3.64 -3.30 16.31
N SER A 49 -4.18 -4.22 17.12
CA SER A 49 -3.38 -5.12 17.95
C SER A 49 -2.46 -6.00 17.09
N VAL A 50 -1.45 -6.63 17.69
CA VAL A 50 -0.58 -7.61 17.00
C VAL A 50 -1.41 -8.66 16.23
N TYR A 51 -2.50 -9.16 16.81
CA TYR A 51 -3.40 -10.10 16.14
C TYR A 51 -4.23 -9.45 15.02
N GLY A 52 -4.56 -8.17 15.14
CA GLY A 52 -5.23 -7.40 14.09
C GLY A 52 -4.42 -7.37 12.78
N PHE A 53 -3.08 -7.33 12.87
CA PHE A 53 -2.20 -7.38 11.70
C PHE A 53 -2.34 -8.67 10.88
N VAL A 54 -2.75 -9.79 11.49
CA VAL A 54 -3.12 -11.00 10.71
C VAL A 54 -4.27 -10.70 9.77
N GLY A 55 -5.32 -10.03 10.26
CA GLY A 55 -6.47 -9.64 9.46
C GLY A 55 -6.11 -8.66 8.34
N ILE A 56 -5.25 -7.68 8.64
CA ILE A 56 -4.75 -6.72 7.63
C ILE A 56 -3.95 -7.47 6.56
N GLY A 57 -3.07 -8.41 6.94
CA GLY A 57 -2.32 -9.24 5.99
C GLY A 57 -3.22 -10.11 5.10
N ILE A 58 -4.27 -10.71 5.67
CA ILE A 58 -5.28 -11.47 4.90
C ILE A 58 -5.97 -10.56 3.88
N LYS A 59 -6.45 -9.39 4.32
CA LYS A 59 -7.13 -8.42 3.45
C LYS A 59 -6.20 -7.95 2.34
N HIS A 60 -4.96 -7.59 2.67
CA HIS A 60 -3.95 -7.15 1.70
C HIS A 60 -3.76 -8.20 0.59
N MET A 61 -3.56 -9.47 0.96
CA MET A 61 -3.35 -10.56 0.01
C MET A 61 -4.61 -10.87 -0.83
N LEU A 62 -5.82 -10.75 -0.26
CA LEU A 62 -7.07 -11.08 -0.95
C LEU A 62 -7.65 -9.92 -1.78
N LEU A 63 -7.35 -8.67 -1.42
CA LEU A 63 -7.82 -7.48 -2.14
C LEU A 63 -6.80 -6.99 -3.17
N GLY A 64 -5.52 -7.38 -3.03
CA GLY A 64 -4.47 -7.17 -4.01
C GLY A 64 -4.73 -7.96 -5.30
N TRP A 65 -5.35 -7.30 -6.29
CA TRP A 65 -5.73 -7.94 -7.55
C TRP A 65 -4.52 -8.50 -8.30
N ASP A 66 -3.38 -7.82 -8.23
CA ASP A 66 -2.12 -8.20 -8.84
C ASP A 66 -1.52 -9.46 -8.22
N HIS A 67 -1.59 -9.61 -6.90
CA HIS A 67 -1.21 -10.82 -6.18
C HIS A 67 -2.07 -12.01 -6.62
N LEU A 68 -3.38 -11.82 -6.70
CA LEU A 68 -4.30 -12.86 -7.17
C LEU A 68 -4.04 -13.23 -8.63
N LEU A 69 -3.80 -12.25 -9.51
CA LEU A 69 -3.48 -12.51 -10.92
C LEU A 69 -2.13 -13.22 -11.07
N PHE A 70 -1.11 -12.83 -10.30
CA PHE A 70 0.19 -13.49 -10.30
C PHE A 70 0.05 -14.97 -9.91
N VAL A 71 -0.63 -15.25 -8.79
CA VAL A 71 -0.83 -16.60 -8.26
C VAL A 71 -1.67 -17.46 -9.20
N ALA A 72 -2.75 -16.90 -9.74
CA ALA A 72 -3.57 -17.57 -10.76
C ALA A 72 -2.72 -17.92 -11.99
N GLY A 73 -1.89 -16.98 -12.47
CA GLY A 73 -0.96 -17.21 -13.56
C GLY A 73 0.02 -18.35 -13.29
N ILE A 74 0.62 -18.41 -12.10
CA ILE A 74 1.53 -19.49 -11.71
C ILE A 74 0.80 -20.84 -11.62
N VAL A 75 -0.40 -20.89 -11.03
CA VAL A 75 -1.21 -22.12 -10.92
C VAL A 75 -1.54 -22.67 -12.31
N LEU A 76 -1.99 -21.79 -13.22
CA LEU A 76 -2.28 -22.14 -14.61
C LEU A 76 -1.02 -22.62 -15.36
N LEU A 77 0.10 -21.92 -15.19
CA LEU A 77 1.36 -22.23 -15.89
C LEU A 77 1.96 -23.55 -15.43
N ALA A 78 1.96 -23.78 -14.12
CA ALA A 78 2.53 -24.97 -13.49
C ALA A 78 1.80 -26.26 -13.91
N GLY A 79 0.49 -26.20 -14.09
CA GLY A 79 -0.34 -27.33 -14.54
C GLY A 79 -0.42 -28.52 -13.58
N ASN A 80 0.18 -28.42 -12.40
CA ASN A 80 0.00 -29.36 -11.29
C ASN A 80 0.30 -28.66 -9.96
N VAL A 81 -0.38 -29.11 -8.91
CA VAL A 81 -0.33 -28.48 -7.57
C VAL A 81 1.07 -28.48 -6.98
N ARG A 82 1.81 -29.60 -7.09
CA ARG A 82 3.16 -29.71 -6.50
C ARG A 82 4.13 -28.68 -7.07
N ARG A 83 4.06 -28.43 -8.37
CA ARG A 83 4.90 -27.45 -9.04
C ARG A 83 4.46 -26.02 -8.73
N ALA A 84 3.16 -25.75 -8.74
CA ALA A 84 2.62 -24.45 -8.36
C ALA A 84 3.06 -24.09 -6.92
N ALA A 85 2.87 -25.02 -5.98
CA ALA A 85 3.28 -24.86 -4.59
C ALA A 85 4.78 -24.54 -4.48
N LYS A 86 5.67 -25.27 -5.17
CA LYS A 86 7.11 -24.99 -5.15
C LYS A 86 7.46 -23.56 -5.60
N VAL A 87 6.86 -23.11 -6.71
CA VAL A 87 7.14 -21.78 -7.27
C VAL A 87 6.57 -20.69 -6.37
N ILE A 88 5.35 -20.86 -5.88
CA ILE A 88 4.70 -19.92 -4.96
C ILE A 88 5.45 -19.85 -3.63
N SER A 89 5.88 -20.98 -3.07
CA SER A 89 6.70 -21.01 -1.85
C SER A 89 8.02 -20.28 -2.03
N ALA A 90 8.65 -20.37 -3.21
CA ALA A 90 9.86 -19.61 -3.50
C ALA A 90 9.59 -18.10 -3.52
N PHE A 91 8.49 -17.67 -4.15
CA PHE A 91 8.06 -16.27 -4.12
C PHE A 91 7.84 -15.78 -2.67
N VAL A 92 7.06 -16.52 -1.87
CA VAL A 92 6.76 -16.15 -0.47
C VAL A 92 8.03 -16.11 0.36
N ALA A 93 8.93 -17.09 0.21
CA ALA A 93 10.20 -17.09 0.93
C ALA A 93 11.07 -15.87 0.60
N GLY A 94 11.14 -15.48 -0.69
CA GLY A 94 11.83 -14.24 -1.10
C GLY A 94 11.17 -13.02 -0.48
N HIS A 95 9.85 -12.92 -0.61
CA HIS A 95 9.06 -11.81 -0.07
C HIS A 95 9.28 -11.61 1.43
N SER A 96 9.03 -12.64 2.24
CA SER A 96 9.19 -12.57 3.69
C SER A 96 10.63 -12.26 4.11
N LEU A 97 11.62 -12.78 3.38
CA LEU A 97 13.03 -12.49 3.66
C LEU A 97 13.31 -10.99 3.57
N THR A 98 13.02 -10.36 2.44
CA THR A 98 13.22 -8.92 2.24
C THR A 98 12.31 -8.06 3.09
N LEU A 99 11.05 -8.46 3.29
CA LEU A 99 10.13 -7.74 4.16
C LEU A 99 10.72 -7.61 5.57
N ILE A 100 11.19 -8.72 6.14
CA ILE A 100 11.78 -8.73 7.48
C ILE A 100 13.12 -7.98 7.48
N THR A 101 14.04 -8.31 6.57
CA THR A 101 15.38 -7.73 6.60
C THR A 101 15.38 -6.23 6.30
N ALA A 102 14.63 -5.77 5.31
CA ALA A 102 14.54 -4.35 4.97
C ALA A 102 13.89 -3.53 6.09
N THR A 103 12.86 -4.09 6.75
CA THR A 103 12.19 -3.42 7.87
C THR A 103 13.12 -3.29 9.08
N LEU A 104 13.83 -4.36 9.44
CA LEU A 104 14.78 -4.35 10.57
C LEU A 104 16.02 -3.50 10.29
N ALA A 105 16.46 -3.40 9.04
CA ALA A 105 17.61 -2.62 8.64
C ALA A 105 17.28 -1.15 8.32
N GLY A 106 16.00 -0.76 8.35
CA GLY A 106 15.55 0.58 7.98
C GLY A 106 15.76 0.92 6.51
N TRP A 107 15.81 -0.09 5.63
CA TRP A 107 16.00 0.13 4.20
C TRP A 107 14.69 0.56 3.55
N GLN A 108 14.73 1.69 2.86
CA GLN A 108 13.58 2.24 2.14
C GLN A 108 13.88 2.29 0.65
N VAL A 109 12.91 1.86 -0.15
CA VAL A 109 12.98 1.90 -1.62
C VAL A 109 11.72 2.60 -2.09
N ASN A 110 11.82 3.41 -3.15
CA ASN A 110 10.67 4.09 -3.73
C ASN A 110 9.54 3.07 -4.03
N PRO A 111 8.39 3.14 -3.32
CA PRO A 111 7.31 2.17 -3.47
C PRO A 111 6.73 2.12 -4.89
N ALA A 112 6.76 3.23 -5.62
CA ALA A 112 6.28 3.30 -7.00
C ALA A 112 7.11 2.41 -7.93
N VAL A 113 8.44 2.42 -7.77
CA VAL A 113 9.34 1.56 -8.55
C VAL A 113 9.04 0.10 -8.26
N VAL A 114 8.79 -0.23 -6.99
CA VAL A 114 8.43 -1.60 -6.60
C VAL A 114 7.09 -1.99 -7.21
N ASP A 115 6.05 -1.17 -7.11
CA ASP A 115 4.72 -1.47 -7.66
C ASP A 115 4.75 -1.68 -9.19
N VAL A 116 5.56 -0.91 -9.91
CA VAL A 116 5.77 -1.15 -11.35
C VAL A 116 6.36 -2.54 -11.59
N VAL A 117 7.35 -2.96 -10.79
CA VAL A 117 7.94 -4.31 -10.91
C VAL A 117 6.92 -5.39 -10.53
N ILE A 118 6.09 -5.14 -9.51
CA ILE A 118 5.01 -6.05 -9.10
C ILE A 118 4.08 -6.34 -10.28
N VAL A 119 3.60 -5.28 -10.94
CA VAL A 119 2.70 -5.41 -12.07
C VAL A 119 3.40 -6.04 -13.30
N LEU A 120 4.68 -5.72 -13.52
CA LEU A 120 5.49 -6.37 -14.57
C LEU A 120 5.73 -7.86 -14.30
N SER A 121 5.74 -8.30 -13.04
CA SER A 121 5.83 -9.73 -12.71
C SER A 121 4.61 -10.51 -13.20
N VAL A 122 3.41 -9.91 -13.18
CA VAL A 122 2.19 -10.47 -13.75
C VAL A 122 2.33 -10.57 -15.28
N ALA A 123 2.83 -9.51 -15.92
CA ALA A 123 3.09 -9.51 -17.35
C ALA A 123 4.09 -10.62 -17.73
N PHE A 124 5.14 -10.80 -16.94
CA PHE A 124 6.15 -11.85 -17.14
C PHE A 124 5.54 -13.26 -17.13
N VAL A 125 4.69 -13.56 -16.15
CA VAL A 125 4.00 -14.87 -16.07
C VAL A 125 3.06 -15.06 -17.26
N GLY A 126 2.30 -14.03 -17.63
CA GLY A 126 1.47 -14.00 -18.83
C GLY A 126 2.28 -14.30 -20.09
N PHE A 127 3.40 -13.59 -20.27
CA PHE A 127 4.32 -13.77 -21.39
C PHE A 127 4.80 -15.22 -21.50
N TYR A 128 5.32 -15.80 -20.43
CA TYR A 128 5.76 -17.20 -20.44
C TYR A 128 4.63 -18.13 -20.88
N GLY A 129 3.44 -17.99 -20.30
CA GLY A 129 2.30 -18.84 -20.62
C GLY A 129 1.76 -18.72 -22.05
N MET A 130 1.96 -17.58 -22.72
CA MET A 130 1.60 -17.42 -24.14
C MET A 130 2.46 -18.28 -25.08
N PHE A 131 3.74 -18.49 -24.74
CA PHE A 131 4.71 -19.23 -25.54
C PHE A 131 4.93 -20.68 -25.07
N GLY A 132 4.30 -21.08 -23.96
CA GLY A 132 4.29 -22.44 -23.47
C GLY A 132 4.71 -22.54 -22.00
N ARG A 133 5.22 -23.70 -21.61
CA ARG A 133 5.76 -23.89 -20.25
C ARG A 133 7.27 -23.65 -20.24
N PRO A 134 7.84 -23.09 -19.16
CA PRO A 134 9.29 -22.95 -19.05
C PRO A 134 9.98 -24.31 -19.19
N GLN A 135 11.05 -24.36 -19.98
CA GLN A 135 11.87 -25.57 -20.15
C GLN A 135 12.72 -25.86 -18.90
N ARG A 136 13.17 -24.79 -18.22
CA ARG A 136 14.01 -24.84 -17.02
C ARG A 136 13.25 -24.24 -15.82
N TRP A 137 12.59 -25.12 -15.07
CA TRP A 137 11.75 -24.72 -13.93
C TRP A 137 12.55 -24.19 -12.74
N ASP A 138 13.79 -24.63 -12.58
CA ASP A 138 14.78 -24.12 -11.64
C ASP A 138 15.07 -22.63 -11.86
N ILE A 139 15.40 -22.25 -13.10
CA ILE A 139 15.65 -20.83 -13.46
C ILE A 139 14.37 -20.01 -13.27
N PHE A 140 13.23 -20.52 -13.74
CA PHE A 140 11.95 -19.84 -13.57
C PHE A 140 11.62 -19.62 -12.08
N THR A 141 11.87 -20.62 -11.24
CA THR A 141 11.66 -20.50 -9.78
C THR A 141 12.61 -19.48 -9.15
N ALA A 142 13.87 -19.41 -9.61
CA ALA A 142 14.82 -18.41 -9.14
C ALA A 142 14.41 -16.97 -9.52
N ILE A 143 13.88 -16.78 -10.73
CA ILE A 143 13.34 -15.48 -11.16
C ILE A 143 12.12 -15.11 -10.30
N VAL A 144 11.21 -16.05 -10.06
CA VAL A 144 10.04 -15.83 -9.21
C VAL A 144 10.41 -15.54 -7.75
N PHE A 145 11.45 -16.19 -7.22
CA PHE A 145 12.04 -15.82 -5.93
C PHE A 145 12.57 -14.38 -5.95
N GLY A 146 13.23 -13.97 -7.05
CA GLY A 146 13.67 -12.59 -7.27
C GLY A 146 12.53 -11.57 -7.28
N PHE A 147 11.40 -11.88 -7.91
CA PHE A 147 10.20 -11.05 -7.79
C PHE A 147 9.72 -10.98 -6.33
N GLY A 148 9.69 -12.11 -5.62
CA GLY A 148 9.40 -12.14 -4.19
C GLY A 148 10.24 -11.12 -3.41
N LEU A 149 11.56 -11.11 -3.62
CA LEU A 149 12.47 -10.17 -2.97
C LEU A 149 12.06 -8.70 -3.22
N ILE A 150 11.76 -8.36 -4.47
CA ILE A 150 11.39 -6.98 -4.83
C ILE A 150 10.05 -6.60 -4.21
N HIS A 151 9.06 -7.50 -4.22
CA HIS A 151 7.75 -7.25 -3.61
C HIS A 151 7.87 -7.00 -2.10
N GLY A 152 8.77 -7.72 -1.41
CA GLY A 152 8.99 -7.55 0.03
C GLY A 152 9.46 -6.13 0.39
N PHE A 153 10.25 -5.49 -0.47
CA PHE A 153 10.70 -4.10 -0.26
C PHE A 153 9.57 -3.06 -0.29
N GLY A 154 8.63 -3.22 -1.21
CA GLY A 154 7.52 -2.26 -1.38
C GLY A 154 6.61 -2.23 -0.15
N LEU A 155 6.30 -3.41 0.38
CA LEU A 155 5.54 -3.54 1.61
C LEU A 155 6.36 -3.09 2.84
N SER A 156 7.66 -3.39 2.90
CA SER A 156 8.52 -2.95 4.00
C SER A 156 8.56 -1.43 4.14
N THR A 157 8.73 -0.71 3.03
CA THR A 157 8.77 0.77 3.04
C THR A 157 7.46 1.34 3.57
N ARG A 158 6.31 0.79 3.13
CA ARG A 158 4.98 1.19 3.63
C ARG A 158 4.76 0.82 5.09
N PHE A 159 5.29 -0.31 5.54
CA PHE A 159 5.18 -0.74 6.93
C PHE A 159 5.98 0.16 7.86
N GLN A 160 7.17 0.58 7.42
CA GLN A 160 7.99 1.56 8.14
C GLN A 160 7.33 2.95 8.20
N SER A 161 6.57 3.35 7.17
CA SER A 161 5.87 4.64 7.15
C SER A 161 4.63 4.70 8.05
N LEU A 162 4.15 3.56 8.57
CA LEU A 162 3.01 3.50 9.50
C LEU A 162 3.31 4.13 10.88
N GLY A 163 4.56 4.47 11.20
CA GLY A 163 4.91 5.14 12.46
C GLY A 163 4.64 4.28 13.70
N VAL A 164 4.58 2.95 13.53
CA VAL A 164 4.40 2.01 14.63
C VAL A 164 5.61 2.13 15.56
N ALA A 165 5.39 2.37 16.87
CA ALA A 165 6.47 2.41 17.85
C ALA A 165 7.33 1.13 17.76
N ASP A 166 8.64 1.27 17.96
CA ASP A 166 9.61 0.16 17.89
C ASP A 166 9.19 -1.05 18.74
N GLU A 167 8.47 -0.78 19.85
CA GLU A 167 7.85 -1.80 20.67
C GLU A 167 6.73 -2.57 19.93
N GLY A 168 7.05 -3.79 19.53
CA GLY A 168 6.11 -4.71 18.86
C GLY A 168 6.07 -4.60 17.34
N MET A 169 6.96 -3.81 16.72
CA MET A 169 7.11 -3.75 15.26
C MET A 169 7.33 -5.15 14.66
N VAL A 170 8.27 -5.92 15.23
CA VAL A 170 8.61 -7.28 14.75
C VAL A 170 7.44 -8.25 14.90
N SER A 171 6.70 -8.18 16.02
CA SER A 171 5.57 -9.08 16.26
C SER A 171 4.39 -8.76 15.33
N ARG A 172 4.10 -7.47 15.09
CA ARG A 172 3.11 -7.03 14.09
C ARG A 172 3.51 -7.44 12.68
N LEU A 173 4.79 -7.32 12.32
CA LEU A 173 5.32 -7.73 11.02
C LEU A 173 5.17 -9.24 10.80
N ILE A 174 5.52 -10.05 11.79
CA ILE A 174 5.34 -11.50 11.75
C ILE A 174 3.86 -11.85 11.62
N ALA A 175 2.99 -11.21 12.42
CA ALA A 175 1.54 -11.42 12.35
C ALA A 175 0.96 -11.05 10.98
N PHE A 176 1.42 -9.94 10.39
CA PHE A 176 1.06 -9.54 9.04
C PHE A 176 1.47 -10.58 8.00
N ASN A 177 2.71 -11.08 8.06
CA ASN A 177 3.20 -12.13 7.15
C ASN A 177 2.41 -13.44 7.29
N ILE A 178 2.06 -13.84 8.52
CA ILE A 178 1.16 -14.98 8.75
C ILE A 178 -0.20 -14.73 8.08
N GLY A 179 -0.73 -13.51 8.18
CA GLY A 179 -1.94 -13.09 7.49
C GLY A 179 -1.86 -13.25 5.97
N ILE A 180 -0.75 -12.81 5.35
CA ILE A 180 -0.50 -13.00 3.92
C ILE A 180 -0.51 -14.47 3.55
N GLU A 181 0.21 -15.32 4.31
CA GLU A 181 0.27 -16.76 4.05
C GLU A 181 -1.11 -17.41 4.11
N ILE A 182 -1.94 -17.04 5.09
CA ILE A 182 -3.34 -17.51 5.22
C ILE A 182 -4.18 -17.04 4.02
N GLY A 183 -4.07 -15.76 3.65
CA GLY A 183 -4.77 -15.20 2.48
C GLY A 183 -4.38 -15.92 1.20
N GLN A 184 -3.08 -16.22 1.03
CA GLN A 184 -2.53 -16.91 -0.12
C GLN A 184 -3.05 -18.35 -0.24
N LEU A 185 -3.02 -19.10 0.87
CA LEU A 185 -3.58 -20.46 0.90
C LEU A 185 -5.08 -20.46 0.59
N THR A 186 -5.83 -19.51 1.17
CA THR A 186 -7.26 -19.32 0.90
C THR A 186 -7.51 -19.06 -0.59
N ALA A 187 -6.75 -18.15 -1.20
CA ALA A 187 -6.85 -17.82 -2.62
C ALA A 187 -6.56 -19.04 -3.51
N ILE A 188 -5.47 -19.77 -3.26
CA ILE A 188 -5.11 -20.98 -4.02
C ILE A 188 -6.21 -22.04 -3.91
N MET A 189 -6.72 -22.30 -2.70
CA MET A 189 -7.80 -23.26 -2.50
C MET A 189 -9.08 -22.85 -3.24
N GLY A 190 -9.44 -21.57 -3.22
CA GLY A 190 -10.56 -21.02 -3.98
C GLY A 190 -10.38 -21.19 -5.49
N MET A 191 -9.20 -20.86 -6.02
CA MET A 191 -8.88 -21.01 -7.45
C MET A 191 -8.91 -22.47 -7.90
N LEU A 192 -8.34 -23.39 -7.13
CA LEU A 192 -8.36 -24.83 -7.42
C LEU A 192 -9.77 -25.40 -7.33
N GLY A 193 -10.56 -24.98 -6.34
CA GLY A 193 -11.97 -25.37 -6.20
C GLY A 193 -12.82 -24.89 -7.38
N LEU A 194 -12.65 -23.65 -7.81
CA LEU A 194 -13.31 -23.09 -8.99
C LEU A 194 -12.91 -23.86 -10.27
N ALA A 195 -11.61 -24.11 -10.46
CA ALA A 195 -11.13 -24.89 -11.59
C ALA A 195 -11.70 -26.31 -11.62
N ALA A 196 -11.78 -26.97 -10.44
CA ALA A 196 -12.39 -28.28 -10.32
C ALA A 196 -13.89 -28.26 -10.66
N ALA A 197 -14.64 -27.28 -10.14
CA ALA A 197 -16.07 -27.10 -10.45
C ALA A 197 -16.31 -26.90 -11.94
N ILE A 198 -15.52 -26.03 -12.60
CA ILE A 198 -15.58 -25.81 -14.05
C ILE A 198 -15.28 -27.12 -14.80
N SER A 199 -14.26 -27.87 -14.35
CA SER A 199 -13.88 -29.14 -15.00
C SER A 199 -14.95 -30.24 -14.87
N LEU A 200 -15.79 -30.20 -13.83
CA LEU A 200 -16.94 -31.09 -13.67
C LEU A 200 -18.11 -30.70 -14.58
N MET A 201 -18.27 -29.40 -14.87
CA MET A 201 -19.35 -28.88 -15.68
C MET A 201 -19.08 -28.91 -17.20
N PHE A 202 -17.81 -28.82 -17.62
CA PHE A 202 -17.43 -28.73 -19.03
C PHE A 202 -16.46 -29.86 -19.43
N LYS A 203 -16.80 -30.63 -20.48
CA LYS A 203 -15.91 -31.66 -21.04
C LYS A 203 -14.58 -31.04 -21.52
N ARG A 204 -13.48 -31.73 -21.16
CA ARG A 204 -12.07 -31.31 -21.22
C ARG A 204 -11.49 -30.99 -22.61
N ASP A 205 -12.33 -30.92 -23.65
CA ASP A 205 -11.95 -30.81 -25.06
C ASP A 205 -11.58 -29.36 -25.49
N HIS A 206 -11.61 -28.41 -24.53
CA HIS A 206 -11.53 -26.95 -24.75
C HIS A 206 -10.37 -26.25 -23.99
N GLU A 207 -9.55 -26.98 -23.22
CA GLU A 207 -8.56 -26.38 -22.31
C GLU A 207 -7.44 -25.50 -22.93
N PRO A 208 -6.85 -25.81 -24.11
CA PRO A 208 -5.65 -25.10 -24.54
C PRO A 208 -5.91 -23.68 -25.04
N ALA A 209 -7.06 -23.44 -25.67
CA ALA A 209 -7.40 -22.11 -26.20
C ALA A 209 -7.76 -21.13 -25.08
N LEU A 210 -8.55 -21.58 -24.09
CA LEU A 210 -8.97 -20.74 -22.96
C LEU A 210 -7.78 -20.35 -22.07
N THR A 211 -6.87 -21.31 -21.83
CA THR A 211 -5.63 -21.07 -21.07
C THR A 211 -4.75 -20.05 -21.77
N LYS A 212 -4.64 -20.10 -23.11
CA LYS A 212 -3.89 -19.10 -23.87
C LYS A 212 -4.52 -17.71 -23.81
N VAL A 213 -5.85 -17.61 -23.87
CA VAL A 213 -6.58 -16.35 -23.68
C VAL A 213 -6.30 -15.77 -22.28
N ALA A 214 -6.31 -16.60 -21.24
CA ALA A 214 -5.98 -16.16 -19.88
C ALA A 214 -4.55 -15.60 -19.77
N PHE A 215 -3.56 -16.23 -20.41
CA PHE A 215 -2.18 -15.71 -20.42
C PHE A 215 -2.02 -14.43 -21.23
N VAL A 216 -2.72 -14.30 -22.36
CA VAL A 216 -2.77 -13.03 -23.12
C VAL A 216 -3.40 -11.92 -22.26
N ALA A 217 -4.46 -12.24 -21.53
CA ALA A 217 -5.10 -11.29 -20.61
C ALA A 217 -4.14 -10.86 -19.50
N LEU A 218 -3.46 -11.80 -18.84
CA LEU A 218 -2.45 -11.50 -17.80
C LEU A 218 -1.32 -10.61 -18.35
N PHE A 219 -0.81 -10.93 -19.54
CA PHE A 219 0.21 -10.11 -20.19
C PHE A 219 -0.30 -8.70 -20.48
N ALA A 220 -1.50 -8.58 -21.07
CA ALA A 220 -2.10 -7.29 -21.40
C ALA A 220 -2.35 -6.44 -20.14
N VAL A 221 -2.95 -7.03 -19.10
CA VAL A 221 -3.17 -6.33 -17.81
C VAL A 221 -1.85 -5.83 -17.24
N GLY A 222 -0.84 -6.69 -17.09
CA GLY A 222 0.43 -6.29 -16.50
C GLY A 222 1.19 -5.25 -17.36
N ALA A 223 1.22 -5.45 -18.68
CA ALA A 223 1.90 -4.51 -19.58
C ALA A 223 1.21 -3.14 -19.66
N MET A 224 -0.13 -3.11 -19.57
CA MET A 224 -0.89 -1.86 -19.60
C MET A 224 -0.89 -1.16 -18.25
N ALA A 225 -1.04 -1.88 -17.14
CA ALA A 225 -1.12 -1.26 -15.81
C ALA A 225 0.23 -0.69 -15.35
N ALA A 226 1.37 -1.25 -15.76
CA ALA A 226 2.69 -0.77 -15.38
C ALA A 226 2.93 0.74 -15.66
N PRO A 227 2.69 1.27 -16.88
CA PRO A 227 2.83 2.70 -17.13
C PRO A 227 1.78 3.55 -16.38
N PHE A 228 0.56 3.05 -16.14
CA PHE A 228 -0.43 3.80 -15.35
C PHE A 228 -0.01 3.93 -13.89
N VAL A 229 0.50 2.86 -13.28
CA VAL A 229 1.03 2.89 -11.90
C VAL A 229 2.23 3.82 -11.82
N GLY A 230 3.19 3.68 -12.75
CA GLY A 230 4.36 4.55 -12.77
C GLY A 230 4.03 6.03 -13.02
N LEU A 231 3.08 6.33 -13.91
CA LEU A 231 2.65 7.71 -14.18
C LEU A 231 1.78 8.29 -13.07
N ALA A 232 0.90 7.50 -12.47
CA ALA A 232 0.08 7.93 -11.34
C ALA A 232 1.00 8.38 -10.20
N GLU A 233 2.04 7.61 -9.90
CA GLU A 233 2.99 7.98 -8.85
C GLU A 233 3.93 9.11 -9.24
N PHE A 234 4.34 9.23 -10.50
CA PHE A 234 5.06 10.43 -10.95
C PHE A 234 4.19 11.70 -10.79
N ARG A 235 2.89 11.58 -11.07
CA ARG A 235 1.93 12.67 -10.88
C ARG A 235 1.64 12.92 -9.40
N SER A 236 1.55 11.88 -8.57
CA SER A 236 1.44 12.01 -7.12
C SER A 236 2.68 12.70 -6.58
N ALA A 237 3.90 12.29 -6.95
CA ALA A 237 5.13 12.96 -6.54
C ALA A 237 5.21 14.44 -6.99
N GLU A 238 4.66 14.78 -8.17
CA GLU A 238 4.55 16.16 -8.64
C GLU A 238 3.46 16.95 -7.90
N ASN A 239 2.39 16.28 -7.45
CA ASN A 239 1.30 16.87 -6.65
C ASN A 239 1.62 16.91 -5.15
N ASP A 240 2.45 16.01 -4.61
CA ASP A 240 2.99 16.04 -3.27
C ASP A 240 4.05 17.15 -3.16
N ALA A 241 4.67 17.51 -4.29
CA ALA A 241 5.42 18.73 -4.47
C ALA A 241 4.53 19.99 -4.65
N ALA A 242 3.20 19.85 -4.76
CA ALA A 242 2.29 20.96 -4.47
C ALA A 242 2.24 21.13 -2.95
N THR A 243 3.35 21.63 -2.42
CA THR A 243 3.48 22.16 -1.07
C THR A 243 2.30 23.06 -0.78
N VAL A 244 1.69 22.87 0.40
CA VAL A 244 0.77 23.82 1.01
C VAL A 244 1.29 25.23 0.74
N ALA A 245 0.53 26.05 0.01
CA ALA A 245 1.00 27.33 -0.49
C ALA A 245 0.99 28.35 0.64
N LEU A 246 2.01 28.31 1.51
CA LEU A 246 2.13 29.20 2.66
C LEU A 246 2.16 30.69 2.26
N PRO A 247 1.87 31.61 3.20
CA PRO A 247 2.00 33.04 2.94
C PRO A 247 3.43 33.39 2.47
N ASP A 248 3.56 34.27 1.47
CA ASP A 248 4.85 34.62 0.82
C ASP A 248 5.93 35.15 1.78
N ASP A 249 5.54 35.63 2.96
CA ASP A 249 6.40 36.18 4.00
C ASP A 249 6.73 35.20 5.14
N ALA A 250 6.19 33.99 5.11
CA ALA A 250 6.41 33.00 6.16
C ALA A 250 7.83 32.39 6.06
N PRO A 251 8.65 32.43 7.12
CA PRO A 251 9.95 31.77 7.17
C PRO A 251 9.78 30.25 7.43
N CYS A 252 8.94 29.60 6.63
CA CYS A 252 8.48 28.25 6.82
C CYS A 252 8.60 27.44 5.53
N ALA A 253 8.95 26.17 5.65
CA ALA A 253 9.02 25.22 4.53
C ALA A 253 8.11 24.02 4.81
N VAL A 254 7.35 23.60 3.80
CA VAL A 254 6.53 22.38 3.83
C VAL A 254 7.26 21.29 3.05
N GLY A 255 7.23 20.07 3.57
CA GLY A 255 7.78 18.92 2.89
C GLY A 255 7.22 17.61 3.42
N GLU A 256 7.78 16.49 2.94
CA GLU A 256 7.46 15.17 3.47
C GLU A 256 7.69 15.11 4.98
N ARG A 257 6.81 14.38 5.68
CA ARG A 257 6.92 14.18 7.12
C ARG A 257 8.22 13.45 7.48
N ALA A 258 9.14 14.16 8.13
CA ALA A 258 10.35 13.59 8.71
C ALA A 258 10.22 13.32 10.22
N LYS A 259 9.41 14.10 10.94
CA LYS A 259 9.21 13.90 12.39
C LYS A 259 8.32 12.69 12.64
N VAL A 260 8.89 11.69 13.32
CA VAL A 260 8.18 10.48 13.75
C VAL A 260 7.77 10.64 15.21
N LEU A 261 6.47 10.56 15.48
CA LEU A 261 5.93 10.53 16.83
C LEU A 261 5.62 9.07 17.22
N PRO A 262 5.95 8.65 18.46
CA PRO A 262 5.64 7.30 18.90
C PRO A 262 4.12 7.07 18.87
N GLY A 263 3.68 5.94 18.32
CA GLY A 263 2.28 5.51 18.36
C GLY A 263 1.97 4.63 19.56
N GLY A 264 0.68 4.50 19.91
CA GLY A 264 0.20 3.54 20.92
C GLY A 264 -0.17 4.11 22.28
N GLY A 265 -0.22 5.44 22.42
CA GLY A 265 -0.84 6.12 23.54
C GLY A 265 -2.37 6.17 23.46
N GLY A 266 -3.00 6.91 24.39
CA GLY A 266 -4.41 7.29 24.33
C GLY A 266 -4.61 8.60 23.57
N HIS A 267 -5.68 9.33 23.90
CA HIS A 267 -5.84 10.70 23.41
C HIS A 267 -5.19 11.70 24.36
N ALA A 268 -4.62 12.76 23.79
CA ALA A 268 -4.11 13.88 24.56
C ALA A 268 -5.21 14.45 25.47
N GLN A 269 -4.86 14.73 26.73
CA GLN A 269 -5.80 15.21 27.74
C GLN A 269 -6.16 16.68 27.54
N LYS A 270 -5.31 17.41 26.82
CA LYS A 270 -5.47 18.83 26.50
C LYS A 270 -4.79 19.15 25.18
N ALA A 271 -5.12 20.31 24.62
CA ALA A 271 -4.63 20.74 23.31
C ALA A 271 -3.33 21.55 23.36
N PHE A 272 -2.98 22.12 24.51
CA PHE A 272 -1.73 22.87 24.71
C PHE A 272 -1.00 22.40 25.96
N TYR A 273 0.29 22.10 25.81
CA TYR A 273 1.21 21.75 26.90
C TYR A 273 2.28 22.85 26.99
N GLU A 274 2.49 23.33 28.22
CA GLU A 274 3.44 24.39 28.56
C GLU A 274 4.90 23.89 28.50
N PRO A 275 5.89 24.80 28.40
CA PRO A 275 7.29 24.41 28.29
C PRO A 275 7.82 23.59 29.48
N ASP A 276 7.21 23.72 30.66
CA ASP A 276 7.55 22.99 31.87
C ASP A 276 6.79 21.66 32.02
N GLU A 277 5.90 21.34 31.10
CA GLU A 277 5.11 20.11 31.11
C GLU A 277 5.66 19.07 30.13
N GLU A 278 5.74 17.83 30.59
CA GLU A 278 6.14 16.72 29.74
C GLU A 278 5.03 16.38 28.73
N ALA A 279 5.35 16.51 27.44
CA ALA A 279 4.43 16.21 26.36
C ALA A 279 4.21 14.70 26.22
N PRO A 280 2.96 14.19 26.21
CA PRO A 280 2.67 12.78 25.99
C PRO A 280 2.78 12.46 24.49
N LEU A 281 4.01 12.41 23.97
CA LEU A 281 4.28 12.22 22.54
C LEU A 281 3.65 10.93 21.97
N ALA A 282 3.46 9.90 22.80
CA ALA A 282 2.78 8.66 22.44
C ALA A 282 1.28 8.86 22.14
N ASP A 283 0.62 9.74 22.89
CA ASP A 283 -0.79 10.10 22.70
C ASP A 283 -0.93 11.01 21.46
N PHE A 284 0.10 11.80 21.16
CA PHE A 284 0.12 12.65 19.96
C PHE A 284 0.26 11.82 18.69
N GLY A 285 1.09 10.77 18.70
CA GLY A 285 1.17 9.84 17.57
C GLY A 285 -0.17 9.13 17.32
N HIS A 286 -0.89 8.75 18.37
CA HIS A 286 -2.27 8.23 18.26
C HIS A 286 -3.21 9.28 17.65
N SER A 287 -3.20 10.51 18.19
CA SER A 287 -4.07 11.60 17.73
C SER A 287 -3.77 12.04 16.29
N LEU A 288 -2.51 11.98 15.85
CA LEU A 288 -2.12 12.19 14.46
C LEU A 288 -2.83 11.18 13.55
N GLY A 289 -2.95 9.92 13.97
CA GLY A 289 -3.73 8.86 13.33
C GLY A 289 -5.21 9.19 13.15
N ASP A 290 -5.79 9.96 14.08
CA ASP A 290 -7.17 10.42 14.04
C ASP A 290 -7.36 11.69 13.18
N GLY A 291 -6.30 12.16 12.52
CA GLY A 291 -6.32 13.33 11.63
C GLY A 291 -5.97 14.65 12.30
N TYR A 292 -5.46 14.65 13.54
CA TYR A 292 -5.01 15.88 14.20
C TYR A 292 -3.76 16.47 13.54
N VAL A 293 -3.55 17.76 13.76
CA VAL A 293 -2.25 18.41 13.50
C VAL A 293 -1.49 18.50 14.82
N VAL A 294 -0.25 18.02 14.85
CA VAL A 294 0.62 18.11 16.04
C VAL A 294 1.70 19.16 15.79
N VAL A 295 1.82 20.11 16.70
CA VAL A 295 2.78 21.21 16.64
C VAL A 295 3.78 21.07 17.78
N LEU A 296 5.05 20.95 17.42
CA LEU A 296 6.16 20.87 18.36
C LEU A 296 6.97 22.15 18.30
N TYR A 297 7.34 22.65 19.47
CA TYR A 297 8.10 23.88 19.61
C TYR A 297 9.34 23.65 20.50
N GLY A 298 10.40 24.45 20.33
CA GLY A 298 11.66 24.28 21.07
C GLY A 298 11.59 24.55 22.59
N ASN A 299 12.67 24.29 23.34
CA ASN A 299 12.66 24.44 24.80
C ASN A 299 12.59 25.90 25.24
N GLU A 300 13.17 26.79 24.44
CA GLU A 300 13.13 28.22 24.68
C GLU A 300 12.35 28.93 23.56
N LEU A 301 11.25 29.58 23.94
CA LEU A 301 10.45 30.45 23.07
C LEU A 301 10.15 31.79 23.75
N PRO A 302 10.07 32.88 22.97
CA PRO A 302 9.57 34.15 23.47
C PRO A 302 8.15 34.02 24.04
N ASP A 303 7.86 34.71 25.15
CA ASP A 303 6.53 34.73 25.78
C ASP A 303 5.41 35.17 24.81
N ALA A 304 5.74 36.06 23.87
CA ALA A 304 4.83 36.50 22.83
C ALA A 304 4.41 35.36 21.89
N ASP A 305 5.35 34.48 21.54
CA ASP A 305 5.10 33.35 20.65
C ASP A 305 4.32 32.25 21.37
N LEU A 306 4.65 31.97 22.63
CA LEU A 306 3.87 31.06 23.47
C LEU A 306 2.42 31.55 23.61
N THR A 307 2.22 32.86 23.82
CA THR A 307 0.87 33.45 23.88
C THR A 307 0.13 33.30 22.55
N ALA A 308 0.80 33.55 21.43
CA ALA A 308 0.21 33.41 20.11
C ALA A 308 -0.19 31.95 19.78
N LEU A 309 0.57 30.96 20.26
CA LEU A 309 0.23 29.55 20.12
C LEU A 309 -0.93 29.13 21.01
N ARG A 310 -1.03 29.65 22.25
CA ARG A 310 -2.20 29.44 23.11
C ARG A 310 -3.46 29.99 22.45
N ASP A 311 -3.41 31.25 21.98
CA ASP A 311 -4.52 31.90 21.27
C ASP A 311 -4.93 31.12 20.01
N PHE A 312 -3.97 30.55 19.30
CA PHE A 312 -4.23 29.70 18.14
C PHE A 312 -5.01 28.43 18.49
N VAL A 313 -4.63 27.74 19.57
CA VAL A 313 -5.34 26.54 20.06
C VAL A 313 -6.72 26.90 20.60
N ASP A 314 -6.83 28.00 21.36
CA ASP A 314 -8.08 28.46 21.97
C ASP A 314 -9.10 28.96 20.93
N ALA A 315 -8.61 29.48 19.80
CA ALA A 315 -9.47 29.86 18.68
C ALA A 315 -10.24 28.67 18.09
N LYS A 316 -9.76 27.43 18.30
CA LYS A 316 -10.33 26.18 17.74
C LYS A 316 -10.56 26.26 16.23
N ASP A 317 -9.73 27.04 15.53
CA ASP A 317 -9.73 27.21 14.09
C ASP A 317 -8.30 26.94 13.56
N PRO A 318 -8.01 25.68 13.18
CA PRO A 318 -8.89 24.50 13.20
C PRO A 318 -8.99 23.80 14.57
N ALA A 319 -10.03 22.99 14.79
CA ALA A 319 -10.41 22.47 16.10
C ALA A 319 -9.52 21.32 16.65
N GLN A 320 -8.78 20.63 15.79
CA GLN A 320 -8.04 19.41 16.12
C GLN A 320 -6.53 19.63 16.02
N VAL A 321 -6.01 20.57 16.82
CA VAL A 321 -4.58 20.87 16.90
C VAL A 321 -4.07 20.59 18.30
N LEU A 322 -2.94 19.89 18.39
CA LEU A 322 -2.20 19.66 19.62
C LEU A 322 -0.88 20.41 19.56
N VAL A 323 -0.50 21.10 20.62
CA VAL A 323 0.71 21.91 20.70
C VAL A 323 1.48 21.56 21.97
N ALA A 324 2.77 21.28 21.85
CA ALA A 324 3.63 21.06 23.00
C ALA A 324 5.11 21.34 22.71
N ASN A 325 5.88 21.41 23.78
CA ASN A 325 7.33 21.34 23.69
C ASN A 325 7.76 19.97 23.10
N GLY A 326 8.84 19.98 22.31
CA GLY A 326 9.42 18.76 21.77
C GLY A 326 10.85 18.93 21.32
N ASP A 327 11.39 17.88 20.71
CA ASP A 327 12.75 17.86 20.15
C ASP A 327 12.82 18.68 18.86
N VAL A 328 12.83 20.01 19.02
CA VAL A 328 12.91 21.03 17.97
C VAL A 328 13.91 22.07 18.45
N PRO A 329 14.75 22.67 17.57
CA PRO A 329 15.66 23.72 17.98
C PRO A 329 14.94 24.91 18.63
N ASP A 330 15.61 25.59 19.55
CA ASP A 330 15.04 26.75 20.25
C ASP A 330 14.63 27.87 19.27
N GLY A 331 13.52 28.52 19.55
CA GLY A 331 12.87 29.50 18.67
C GLY A 331 12.17 28.93 17.44
N GLN A 332 12.33 27.63 17.13
CA GLN A 332 11.70 27.01 15.96
C GLN A 332 10.40 26.28 16.29
N LEU A 333 9.65 25.99 15.24
CA LEU A 333 8.37 25.28 15.30
C LEU A 333 8.27 24.27 14.16
N VAL A 334 7.76 23.08 14.47
CA VAL A 334 7.45 22.04 13.49
C VAL A 334 6.01 21.61 13.66
N ALA A 335 5.19 21.75 12.61
CA ALA A 335 3.84 21.21 12.56
C ALA A 335 3.82 19.94 11.70
N VAL A 336 3.08 18.93 12.13
CA VAL A 336 3.10 17.59 11.55
C VAL A 336 1.67 17.10 11.32
N THR A 337 1.43 16.52 10.16
CA THR A 337 0.21 15.77 9.81
C THR A 337 0.57 14.30 9.56
N LEU A 338 -0.38 13.48 9.08
CA LEU A 338 -0.04 12.10 8.68
C LEU A 338 0.87 12.02 7.46
N GLU A 339 0.85 13.04 6.60
CA GLU A 339 1.47 13.00 5.28
C GLU A 339 2.65 13.99 5.18
N GLN A 340 2.52 15.17 5.78
CA GLN A 340 3.44 16.28 5.59
C GLN A 340 3.92 16.85 6.93
N GLN A 341 4.99 17.64 6.86
CA GLN A 341 5.39 18.53 7.95
C GLN A 341 5.67 19.93 7.42
N MET A 342 5.47 20.92 8.26
CA MET A 342 5.91 22.29 8.07
C MET A 342 6.94 22.63 9.14
N SER A 343 8.09 23.17 8.75
CA SER A 343 9.13 23.64 9.67
C SER A 343 9.34 25.14 9.50
N CYS A 344 9.37 25.88 10.61
CA CYS A 344 9.55 27.32 10.61
C CYS A 344 10.77 27.73 11.43
N GLU A 345 11.56 28.68 10.90
CA GLU A 345 12.71 29.24 11.62
C GLU A 345 12.29 30.08 12.84
N ASN A 346 11.07 30.63 12.81
CA ASN A 346 10.43 31.34 13.91
C ASN A 346 8.92 31.02 13.93
N VAL A 347 8.25 31.19 15.07
CA VAL A 347 6.80 30.94 15.17
C VAL A 347 6.02 31.87 14.24
N HIS A 348 5.22 31.28 13.34
CA HIS A 348 4.38 32.02 12.40
C HIS A 348 2.96 31.44 12.36
N VAL A 349 2.07 31.96 13.21
CA VAL A 349 0.70 31.44 13.38
C VAL A 349 -0.13 31.50 12.10
N GLY A 350 0.11 32.48 11.22
CA GLY A 350 -0.58 32.57 9.93
C GLY A 350 -0.30 31.38 9.01
N ALA A 351 0.98 30.97 8.95
CA ALA A 351 1.42 29.81 8.17
C ALA A 351 0.90 28.52 8.81
N LEU A 352 0.97 28.42 10.15
CA LEU A 352 0.43 27.29 10.89
C LEU A 352 -1.07 27.10 10.65
N ARG A 353 -1.86 28.17 10.71
CA ARG A 353 -3.30 28.10 10.46
C ARG A 353 -3.60 27.67 9.02
N GLN A 354 -2.84 28.17 8.04
CA GLN A 354 -3.02 27.78 6.65
C GLN A 354 -2.67 26.31 6.42
N PHE A 355 -1.50 25.86 6.91
CA PHE A 355 -1.08 24.47 6.86
C PHE A 355 -2.13 23.53 7.46
N SER A 356 -2.62 23.86 8.66
CA SER A 356 -3.64 23.03 9.31
C SER A 356 -4.97 23.02 8.55
N ARG A 357 -5.42 24.15 7.99
CA ARG A 357 -6.67 24.18 7.19
C ARG A 357 -6.58 23.39 5.91
N GLU A 358 -5.46 23.47 5.20
CA GLU A 358 -5.26 22.70 3.97
C GLU A 358 -5.26 21.20 4.24
N TRP A 359 -4.70 20.78 5.37
CA TRP A 359 -4.82 19.40 5.86
C TRP A 359 -6.28 18.98 6.11
N PHE A 360 -7.07 19.76 6.85
CA PHE A 360 -8.46 19.37 7.11
C PHE A 360 -9.32 19.39 5.83
N ASN A 361 -9.04 20.32 4.92
CA ASN A 361 -9.67 20.35 3.60
C ASN A 361 -9.35 19.09 2.78
N SER A 362 -8.11 18.58 2.84
CA SER A 362 -7.73 17.36 2.11
C SER A 362 -8.45 16.11 2.66
N LEU A 363 -8.78 16.11 3.95
CA LEU A 363 -9.59 15.06 4.59
C LEU A 363 -11.09 15.15 4.26
N GLY A 364 -11.53 16.18 3.52
CA GLY A 364 -12.95 16.43 3.24
C GLY A 364 -13.75 16.89 4.47
N ALA A 365 -13.05 17.37 5.49
CA ALA A 365 -13.66 17.99 6.66
C ALA A 365 -13.87 19.48 6.36
N ASP A 366 -15.06 19.84 5.85
CA ASP A 366 -15.52 21.22 5.87
C ASP A 366 -15.75 21.60 7.35
N LEU A 367 -14.74 22.21 8.00
CA LEU A 367 -14.85 22.77 9.35
C LEU A 367 -15.23 24.25 9.32
#